data_AF-A0A2E2RRJ1-F1
#
_entry.id   AF-A0A2E2RRJ1-F1
#
_cell.length_a   1.000
_cell.length_b   1.000
_cell.length_c   1.000
_cell.angle_alpha   90.00
_cell.angle_beta   90.00
_cell.angle_gamma   90.00
#
_symmetry.space_group_name_H-M   'P 1'
#
loop_
_entity.id
_entity.type
_entity.pdbx_description
1 polymer ?
#
loop_
_entity_poly.entity_id
_entity_poly.type
_entity_poly.pdbx_seq_one_letter_code
_entity_poly.pdbx_strand_id
1 'polypeptide(L)'
;MATYLADHATSLSIATLKRRLSSISQAHLSAGHKSPTADPLVRRTMQGIRRIHGKPQKQAKPLAVTEIATIVRAIPRDLTGQRDRALILLGFAGALRRSELVGLDVRDLAFTAAGIRIVIRRSKTDPYGEGRIVDVPASDELTCPVAAVRGWLEGAAIFKGPLFRSIDRHGNLGSSALTGHAVANILKRRAEAVGIDPKSISGHSLRAGYATSAAIAGHTAWAIRQQTGHRSDEMVARYVRLAGNEEQARPPLL
;
A
#
# COMPACT_ATOMS: atom_id res chain seq x y z
N MET A 1 15.79 2.99 31.00
CA MET A 1 15.46 3.08 29.56
C MET A 1 16.62 2.64 28.66
N ALA A 2 17.86 3.07 28.91
CA ALA A 2 19.02 2.63 28.12
C ALA A 2 19.26 1.11 28.22
N THR A 3 19.18 0.54 29.43
CA THR A 3 19.26 -0.93 29.66
C THR A 3 18.23 -1.69 28.84
N TYR A 4 16.96 -1.26 28.92
CA TYR A 4 15.88 -1.84 28.11
C TYR A 4 16.19 -1.87 26.60
N LEU A 5 16.81 -0.81 26.05
CA LEU A 5 17.22 -0.80 24.65
C LEU A 5 18.33 -1.81 24.36
N ALA A 6 19.31 -1.92 25.25
CA ALA A 6 20.42 -2.87 25.13
C ALA A 6 19.90 -4.32 25.17
N ASP A 7 19.04 -4.65 26.13
CA ASP A 7 18.47 -6.00 26.31
C ASP A 7 17.68 -6.47 25.09
N HIS A 8 17.12 -5.52 24.33
CA HIS A 8 16.30 -5.80 23.15
C HIS A 8 17.03 -5.51 21.82
N ALA A 9 18.31 -5.15 21.87
CA ALA A 9 19.07 -4.71 20.69
C ALA A 9 19.21 -5.83 19.63
N THR A 10 19.30 -7.07 20.08
CA THR A 10 19.49 -8.26 19.23
C THR A 10 18.19 -8.93 18.82
N SER A 11 17.13 -8.80 19.62
CA SER A 11 15.85 -9.49 19.43
C SER A 11 14.80 -8.65 18.69
N LEU A 12 14.89 -7.32 18.72
CA LEU A 12 13.91 -6.44 18.09
C LEU A 12 14.50 -5.62 16.94
N SER A 13 13.68 -5.37 15.92
CA SER A 13 14.07 -4.44 14.86
C SER A 13 14.22 -3.01 15.38
N ILE A 14 15.13 -2.24 14.76
CA ILE A 14 15.30 -0.80 15.00
C ILE A 14 13.97 -0.05 14.92
N ALA A 15 13.13 -0.39 13.95
CA ALA A 15 11.81 0.23 13.77
C ALA A 15 10.89 -0.05 14.96
N THR A 16 10.92 -1.28 15.49
CA THR A 16 10.17 -1.67 16.69
C THR A 16 10.65 -0.89 17.91
N LEU A 17 11.97 -0.81 18.14
CA LEU A 17 12.55 -0.06 19.26
C LEU A 17 12.16 1.41 19.23
N LYS A 18 12.28 2.07 18.06
CA LYS A 18 11.84 3.46 17.88
C LYS A 18 10.36 3.65 18.18
N ARG A 19 9.51 2.74 17.70
CA ARG A 19 8.07 2.80 17.96
C ARG A 19 7.78 2.72 19.46
N ARG A 20 8.42 1.77 20.16
CA ARG A 20 8.28 1.63 21.62
C ARG A 20 8.74 2.90 22.36
N LEU A 21 9.91 3.45 22.02
CA LEU A 21 10.37 4.71 22.60
C LEU A 21 9.37 5.86 22.37
N SER A 22 8.82 5.99 21.16
CA SER A 22 7.80 7.01 20.87
C SER A 22 6.55 6.83 21.73
N SER A 23 6.03 5.60 21.85
CA SER A 23 4.85 5.32 22.69
C SER A 23 5.11 5.63 24.17
N ILE A 24 6.28 5.24 24.69
CA ILE A 24 6.69 5.54 26.06
C ILE A 24 6.80 7.05 26.28
N SER A 25 7.43 7.77 25.34
CA SER A 25 7.54 9.22 25.40
C SER A 25 6.16 9.88 25.44
N GLN A 26 5.24 9.45 24.58
CA GLN A 26 3.89 10.01 24.52
C GLN A 26 3.10 9.72 25.80
N ALA A 27 3.22 8.52 26.36
CA ALA A 27 2.58 8.16 27.63
C ALA A 27 3.04 9.08 28.79
N HIS A 28 4.35 9.34 28.90
CA HIS A 28 4.87 10.22 29.94
C HIS A 28 4.42 11.67 29.74
N LEU A 29 4.53 12.18 28.52
CA LEU A 29 4.14 13.56 28.22
C LEU A 29 2.64 13.78 28.45
N SER A 30 1.79 12.81 28.09
CA SER A 30 0.34 12.89 28.31
C SER A 30 -0.04 12.85 29.79
N ALA A 31 0.80 12.23 30.62
CA ALA A 31 0.67 12.22 32.08
C ALA A 31 1.33 13.45 32.76
N GLY A 32 1.82 14.43 31.97
CA GLY A 32 2.50 15.63 32.51
C GLY A 32 3.93 15.39 33.00
N HIS A 33 4.51 14.21 32.72
CA HIS A 33 5.87 13.87 33.13
C HIS A 33 6.90 14.14 32.03
N LYS A 34 8.16 14.38 32.43
CA LYS A 34 9.29 14.44 31.49
C LYS A 34 9.47 13.07 30.82
N SER A 35 9.74 13.08 29.52
CA SER A 35 9.96 11.84 28.76
C SER A 35 11.31 11.20 29.11
N PRO A 36 11.35 9.93 29.53
CA PRO A 36 12.59 9.20 29.81
C PRO A 36 13.39 8.91 28.53
N THR A 37 12.80 9.12 27.35
CA THR A 37 13.48 8.92 26.06
C THR A 37 14.24 10.15 25.59
N ALA A 38 14.06 11.30 26.26
CA ALA A 38 14.80 12.52 25.97
C ALA A 38 16.23 12.48 26.52
N ASP A 39 16.51 11.59 27.46
CA ASP A 39 17.82 11.43 28.10
C ASP A 39 18.95 11.19 27.05
N PRO A 40 20.06 11.95 27.12
CA PRO A 40 21.19 11.80 26.20
C PRO A 40 21.78 10.39 26.14
N LEU A 41 21.77 9.64 27.25
CA LEU A 41 22.24 8.25 27.28
C LEU A 41 21.34 7.37 26.42
N VAL A 42 20.02 7.50 26.53
CA VAL A 42 19.06 6.74 25.72
C VAL A 42 19.24 7.02 24.23
N ARG A 43 19.43 8.28 23.86
CA ARG A 43 19.70 8.69 22.47
C ARG A 43 21.01 8.08 21.94
N ARG A 44 22.09 8.12 22.73
CA ARG A 44 23.38 7.53 22.37
C ARG A 44 23.30 6.01 22.25
N THR A 45 22.65 5.32 23.18
CA THR A 45 22.40 3.87 23.11
C THR A 45 21.64 3.52 21.83
N MET A 46 20.57 4.24 21.50
CA MET A 46 19.81 4.02 20.27
C MET A 46 20.67 4.25 19.00
N GLN A 47 21.56 5.24 19.00
CA GLN A 47 22.50 5.46 17.89
C GLN A 47 23.50 4.31 17.77
N GLY A 48 24.05 3.82 18.89
CA GLY A 48 24.95 2.66 18.91
C GLY A 48 24.27 1.39 18.35
N ILE A 49 23.06 1.09 18.82
CA ILE A 49 22.27 -0.05 18.32
C ILE A 49 22.01 0.10 16.82
N ARG A 50 21.73 1.31 16.31
CA ARG A 50 21.57 1.54 14.86
C ARG A 50 22.84 1.34 14.06
N ARG A 51 24.02 1.63 14.62
CA ARG A 51 25.31 1.39 13.94
C ARG A 51 25.63 -0.10 13.87
N ILE A 52 25.41 -0.83 14.97
CA ILE A 52 25.79 -2.24 15.08
C ILE A 52 24.75 -3.16 14.44
N HIS A 53 23.46 -2.90 14.68
CA HIS A 53 22.35 -3.78 14.29
C HIS A 53 21.45 -3.17 13.20
N GLY A 54 21.81 -2.00 12.67
CA GLY A 54 21.07 -1.35 11.59
C GLY A 54 21.07 -2.21 10.34
N LYS A 55 19.89 -2.70 9.95
CA LYS A 55 19.67 -3.37 8.67
C LYS A 55 18.85 -2.48 7.75
N PRO A 56 19.05 -2.54 6.42
CA PRO A 56 18.15 -1.91 5.47
C PRO A 56 16.72 -2.35 5.75
N GLN A 57 15.78 -1.40 5.73
CA GLN A 57 14.37 -1.71 5.95
C GLN A 57 13.88 -2.61 4.81
N LYS A 58 13.39 -3.82 5.15
CA LYS A 58 12.77 -4.72 4.17
C LYS A 58 11.58 -4.02 3.53
N GLN A 59 11.59 -3.96 2.21
CA GLN A 59 10.53 -3.35 1.41
C GLN A 59 9.61 -4.42 0.85
N ALA A 60 8.36 -4.05 0.59
CA ALA A 60 7.46 -4.93 -0.12
C ALA A 60 7.98 -5.13 -1.54
N LYS A 61 7.96 -6.37 -2.05
CA LYS A 61 8.22 -6.61 -3.48
C LYS A 61 7.19 -5.81 -4.29
N PRO A 62 7.61 -4.92 -5.21
CA PRO A 62 6.71 -4.29 -6.17
C PRO A 62 6.08 -5.39 -7.04
N LEU A 63 4.76 -5.32 -7.24
CA LEU A 63 4.11 -6.20 -8.23
C LEU A 63 4.23 -5.56 -9.60
N ALA A 64 4.88 -6.24 -10.53
CA ALA A 64 4.99 -5.80 -11.91
C ALA A 64 3.62 -5.85 -12.63
N VAL A 65 3.45 -5.02 -13.66
CA VAL A 65 2.22 -5.00 -14.48
C VAL A 65 1.92 -6.39 -15.05
N THR A 66 2.94 -7.11 -15.50
CA THR A 66 2.82 -8.48 -16.03
C THR A 66 2.35 -9.47 -14.96
N GLU A 67 2.91 -9.40 -13.74
CA GLU A 67 2.46 -10.22 -12.60
C GLU A 67 0.99 -9.93 -12.26
N ILE A 68 0.57 -8.67 -12.27
CA ILE A 68 -0.82 -8.27 -12.02
C ILE A 68 -1.74 -8.81 -13.10
N ALA A 69 -1.36 -8.71 -14.37
CA ALA A 69 -2.14 -9.26 -15.48
C ALA A 69 -2.31 -10.78 -15.33
N THR A 70 -1.24 -11.51 -14.99
CA THR A 70 -1.28 -12.95 -14.71
C THR A 70 -2.22 -13.28 -13.55
N ILE A 71 -2.11 -12.56 -12.43
CA ILE A 71 -3.01 -12.73 -11.28
C ILE A 71 -4.46 -12.51 -11.70
N VAL A 72 -4.75 -11.38 -12.36
CA VAL A 72 -6.12 -10.99 -12.74
C VAL A 72 -6.76 -11.97 -13.72
N ARG A 73 -5.98 -12.53 -14.65
CA ARG A 73 -6.43 -13.57 -15.59
C ARG A 73 -6.83 -14.85 -14.89
N ALA A 74 -6.12 -15.23 -13.84
CA ALA A 74 -6.39 -16.45 -13.06
C ALA A 74 -7.53 -16.30 -12.04
N ILE A 75 -8.00 -15.07 -11.77
CA ILE A 75 -9.12 -14.87 -10.83
C ILE A 75 -10.44 -15.36 -11.46
N PRO A 76 -11.20 -16.23 -10.76
CA PRO A 76 -12.53 -16.67 -11.22
C PRO A 76 -13.49 -15.51 -11.44
N ARG A 77 -14.58 -15.77 -12.19
CA ARG A 77 -15.59 -14.76 -12.52
C ARG A 77 -16.78 -14.71 -11.54
N ASP A 78 -16.67 -15.43 -10.43
CA ASP A 78 -17.64 -15.40 -9.33
C ASP A 78 -17.61 -14.05 -8.59
N LEU A 79 -18.57 -13.83 -7.70
CA LEU A 79 -18.72 -12.56 -6.97
C LEU A 79 -17.45 -12.19 -6.18
N THR A 80 -16.81 -13.18 -5.55
CA THR A 80 -15.54 -13.00 -4.83
C THR A 80 -14.41 -12.61 -5.78
N GLY A 81 -14.33 -13.26 -6.94
CA GLY A 81 -13.35 -12.94 -7.97
C GLY A 81 -13.55 -11.55 -8.58
N GLN A 82 -14.80 -11.11 -8.81
CA GLN A 82 -15.10 -9.76 -9.26
C GLN A 82 -14.60 -8.71 -8.24
N ARG A 83 -14.88 -8.92 -6.95
CA ARG A 83 -14.34 -8.07 -5.87
C ARG A 83 -12.82 -8.02 -5.91
N ASP A 84 -12.17 -9.18 -5.96
CA ASP A 84 -10.72 -9.27 -5.88
C ASP A 84 -10.04 -8.62 -7.10
N ARG A 85 -10.62 -8.78 -8.31
CA ARG A 85 -10.17 -8.09 -9.53
C ARG A 85 -10.28 -6.59 -9.41
N ALA A 86 -11.45 -6.09 -9.01
CA ALA A 86 -11.67 -4.66 -8.80
C ALA A 86 -10.72 -4.08 -7.75
N LEU A 87 -10.51 -4.80 -6.65
CA LEU A 87 -9.62 -4.40 -5.56
C LEU A 87 -8.17 -4.29 -6.02
N ILE A 88 -7.67 -5.29 -6.75
CA ILE A 88 -6.28 -5.33 -7.22
C ILE A 88 -6.02 -4.24 -8.26
N LEU A 89 -6.90 -4.14 -9.27
CA LEU A 89 -6.73 -3.20 -10.37
C LEU A 89 -6.89 -1.75 -9.91
N LEU A 90 -7.90 -1.44 -9.09
CA LEU A 90 -8.07 -0.10 -8.53
C LEU A 90 -6.94 0.25 -7.56
N GLY A 91 -6.52 -0.69 -6.72
CA GLY A 91 -5.43 -0.51 -5.77
C GLY A 91 -4.09 -0.23 -6.46
N PHE A 92 -3.83 -0.87 -7.60
CA PHE A 92 -2.66 -0.59 -8.43
C PHE A 92 -2.78 0.73 -9.17
N ALA A 93 -3.82 0.91 -9.99
CA ALA A 93 -3.96 2.07 -10.87
C ALA A 93 -4.10 3.40 -10.11
N GLY A 94 -4.77 3.38 -8.95
CA GLY A 94 -4.83 4.54 -8.05
C GLY A 94 -3.64 4.68 -7.10
N ALA A 95 -2.69 3.75 -7.15
CA ALA A 95 -1.54 3.66 -6.22
C ALA A 95 -1.93 3.78 -4.73
N LEU A 96 -3.10 3.25 -4.38
CA LEU A 96 -3.74 3.50 -3.09
C LEU A 96 -3.05 2.72 -1.97
N ARG A 97 -2.96 3.32 -0.78
CA ARG A 97 -2.62 2.54 0.41
C ARG A 97 -3.77 1.60 0.74
N ARG A 98 -3.46 0.41 1.27
CA ARG A 98 -4.50 -0.56 1.68
C ARG A 98 -5.60 0.03 2.57
N SER A 99 -5.27 0.97 3.45
CA SER A 99 -6.24 1.66 4.33
C SER A 99 -7.09 2.68 3.59
N GLU A 100 -6.55 3.31 2.54
CA GLU A 100 -7.31 4.21 1.67
C GLU A 100 -8.28 3.39 0.83
N LEU A 101 -7.80 2.29 0.24
CA LEU A 101 -8.60 1.39 -0.60
C LEU A 101 -9.83 0.83 0.10
N VAL A 102 -9.68 0.35 1.35
CA VAL A 102 -10.83 -0.15 2.13
C VAL A 102 -11.65 0.94 2.80
N GLY A 103 -11.14 2.19 2.82
CA GLY A 103 -11.84 3.35 3.34
C GLY A 103 -12.70 4.07 2.30
N LEU A 104 -12.68 3.61 1.04
CA LEU A 104 -13.50 4.16 -0.04
C LEU A 104 -14.97 3.80 0.16
N ASP A 105 -15.83 4.81 0.09
CA ASP A 105 -17.27 4.63 -0.12
C ASP A 105 -17.61 4.81 -1.60
N VAL A 106 -18.75 4.27 -2.04
CA VAL A 106 -19.25 4.45 -3.42
C VAL A 106 -19.35 5.93 -3.80
N ARG A 107 -19.75 6.79 -2.86
CA ARG A 107 -19.87 8.24 -3.06
C ARG A 107 -18.53 8.94 -3.32
N ASP A 108 -17.42 8.29 -2.97
CA ASP A 108 -16.09 8.85 -3.17
C ASP A 108 -15.63 8.67 -4.63
N LEU A 109 -16.40 7.94 -5.45
CA LEU A 109 -16.11 7.67 -6.86
C LEU A 109 -17.02 8.49 -7.78
N ALA A 110 -16.41 9.22 -8.70
CA ALA A 110 -17.08 9.86 -9.83
C ALA A 110 -16.61 9.21 -11.14
N PHE A 111 -17.50 8.51 -11.82
CA PHE A 111 -17.22 7.94 -13.14
C PHE A 111 -17.33 9.02 -14.21
N THR A 112 -16.33 9.08 -15.08
CA THR A 112 -16.22 10.03 -16.19
C THR A 112 -15.94 9.26 -17.48
N ALA A 113 -15.99 9.93 -18.64
CA ALA A 113 -15.60 9.32 -19.91
C ALA A 113 -14.14 8.85 -19.92
N ALA A 114 -13.25 9.55 -19.22
CA ALA A 114 -11.82 9.24 -19.16
C ALA A 114 -11.47 8.15 -18.12
N GLY A 115 -12.34 7.88 -17.15
CA GLY A 115 -12.10 6.88 -16.11
C GLY A 115 -12.84 7.17 -14.79
N ILE A 116 -12.19 6.92 -13.65
CA ILE A 116 -12.74 7.17 -12.31
C ILE A 116 -11.94 8.26 -11.61
N ARG A 117 -12.62 9.28 -11.14
CA ARG A 117 -12.09 10.23 -10.16
C ARG A 117 -12.43 9.75 -8.75
N ILE A 118 -11.42 9.62 -7.90
CA ILE A 118 -11.54 9.08 -6.55
C ILE A 118 -11.17 10.15 -5.53
N VAL A 119 -12.06 10.42 -4.58
CA VAL A 119 -11.81 11.32 -3.45
C VAL A 119 -11.28 10.51 -2.26
N ILE A 120 -10.00 10.65 -1.96
CA ILE A 120 -9.39 10.06 -0.76
C ILE A 120 -9.61 11.03 0.39
N ARG A 121 -10.62 10.77 1.22
CA ARG A 121 -11.03 11.65 2.33
C ARG A 121 -9.98 11.81 3.44
N ARG A 122 -9.18 10.76 3.68
CA ARG A 122 -8.13 10.76 4.71
C ARG A 122 -7.04 9.77 4.35
N SER A 123 -5.81 10.07 4.75
CA SER A 123 -4.69 9.13 4.71
C SER A 123 -3.94 9.10 6.03
N LYS A 124 -3.12 8.06 6.24
CA LYS A 124 -2.19 8.00 7.38
C LYS A 124 -1.29 9.25 7.50
N THR A 125 -1.01 9.90 6.38
CA THR A 125 -0.18 11.10 6.29
C THR A 125 -1.03 12.32 5.97
N ASP A 126 -2.26 12.35 6.46
CA ASP A 126 -3.18 13.46 6.37
C ASP A 126 -3.93 13.56 7.71
N PRO A 127 -3.28 14.14 8.74
CA PRO A 127 -3.84 14.20 10.07
C PRO A 127 -5.11 15.06 10.12
N TYR A 128 -5.18 16.10 9.27
CA TYR A 128 -6.26 17.08 9.19
C TYR A 128 -7.40 16.69 8.25
N GLY A 129 -7.21 15.67 7.40
CA GLY A 129 -8.28 15.18 6.52
C GLY A 129 -8.56 16.11 5.34
N GLU A 130 -7.56 16.84 4.86
CA GLU A 130 -7.68 17.67 3.65
C GLU A 130 -8.01 16.80 2.42
N GLY A 131 -7.62 15.53 2.48
CA GLY A 131 -7.85 14.56 1.43
C GLY A 131 -7.00 14.81 0.20
N ARG A 132 -7.27 14.04 -0.86
CA ARG A 132 -6.69 14.23 -2.19
C ARG A 132 -7.56 13.58 -3.25
N ILE A 133 -7.43 14.06 -4.48
CA ILE A 133 -8.09 13.47 -5.63
C ILE A 133 -7.09 12.56 -6.34
N VAL A 134 -7.58 11.40 -6.78
CA VAL A 134 -6.83 10.44 -7.61
C VAL A 134 -7.65 10.14 -8.83
N ASP A 135 -7.12 10.46 -10.01
CA ASP A 135 -7.73 10.08 -11.26
C ASP A 135 -7.14 8.73 -11.72
N VAL A 136 -8.03 7.80 -12.06
CA VAL A 136 -7.71 6.45 -12.52
C VAL A 136 -8.26 6.31 -13.94
N PRO A 137 -7.41 6.27 -14.98
CA PRO A 137 -7.86 6.21 -16.35
C PRO A 137 -8.53 4.86 -16.65
N ALA A 138 -9.50 4.89 -17.57
CA ALA A 138 -9.96 3.67 -18.23
C ALA A 138 -8.88 3.11 -19.15
N SER A 139 -8.93 1.80 -19.38
CA SER A 139 -8.20 1.14 -20.46
C SER A 139 -9.13 0.17 -21.17
N ASP A 140 -8.80 -0.21 -22.40
CA ASP A 140 -9.59 -1.17 -23.18
C ASP A 140 -9.16 -2.62 -22.94
N GLU A 141 -8.33 -2.85 -21.93
CA GLU A 141 -7.75 -4.15 -21.62
C GLU A 141 -8.56 -4.92 -20.57
N LEU A 142 -8.33 -6.23 -20.50
CA LEU A 142 -8.86 -7.10 -19.43
C LEU A 142 -8.51 -6.61 -18.01
N THR A 143 -7.45 -5.82 -17.90
CA THR A 143 -6.90 -5.18 -16.71
C THR A 143 -7.50 -3.80 -16.44
N CYS A 144 -8.57 -3.40 -17.14
CA CYS A 144 -9.22 -2.12 -16.95
C CYS A 144 -9.77 -1.96 -15.52
N PRO A 145 -9.26 -1.01 -14.71
CA PRO A 145 -9.73 -0.79 -13.35
C PRO A 145 -11.18 -0.30 -13.33
N VAL A 146 -11.58 0.48 -14.32
CA VAL A 146 -12.93 1.08 -14.41
C VAL A 146 -13.98 0.00 -14.66
N ALA A 147 -13.75 -0.85 -15.65
CA ALA A 147 -14.62 -1.98 -15.96
C ALA A 147 -14.69 -2.97 -14.79
N ALA A 148 -13.56 -3.23 -14.11
CA ALA A 148 -13.54 -4.11 -12.96
C ALA A 148 -14.37 -3.56 -11.78
N VAL A 149 -14.26 -2.26 -11.47
CA VAL A 149 -15.05 -1.64 -10.40
C VAL A 149 -16.53 -1.60 -10.76
N ARG A 150 -16.90 -1.25 -12.00
CA ARG A 150 -18.30 -1.30 -12.45
C ARG A 150 -18.89 -2.70 -12.32
N GLY A 151 -18.19 -3.71 -12.84
CA GLY A 151 -18.65 -5.10 -12.75
C GLY A 151 -18.80 -5.58 -11.31
N TRP A 152 -17.92 -5.14 -10.40
CA TRP A 152 -18.08 -5.41 -8.97
C TRP A 152 -19.32 -4.74 -8.36
N LEU A 153 -19.53 -3.45 -8.62
CA LEU A 153 -20.70 -2.72 -8.10
C LEU A 153 -22.02 -3.32 -8.61
N GLU A 154 -22.08 -3.65 -9.89
CA GLU A 154 -23.24 -4.27 -10.53
C GLU A 154 -23.47 -5.69 -10.00
N GLY A 155 -22.46 -6.55 -10.02
CA GLY A 155 -22.57 -7.94 -9.58
C GLY A 155 -22.91 -8.08 -8.09
N ALA A 156 -22.47 -7.13 -7.26
CA ALA A 156 -22.76 -7.10 -5.83
C ALA A 156 -23.99 -6.25 -5.45
N ALA A 157 -24.64 -5.60 -6.42
CA ALA A 157 -25.73 -4.65 -6.21
C ALA A 157 -25.40 -3.57 -5.14
N ILE A 158 -24.18 -3.01 -5.20
CA ILE A 158 -23.70 -2.01 -4.25
C ILE A 158 -23.93 -0.61 -4.82
N PHE A 159 -24.87 0.14 -4.22
CA PHE A 159 -25.19 1.51 -4.63
C PHE A 159 -24.72 2.59 -3.63
N LYS A 160 -24.41 2.20 -2.38
CA LYS A 160 -23.99 3.13 -1.31
C LYS A 160 -23.09 2.46 -0.28
N GLY A 161 -22.46 3.24 0.58
CA GLY A 161 -21.60 2.74 1.66
C GLY A 161 -20.25 2.20 1.16
N PRO A 162 -19.61 1.28 1.91
CA PRO A 162 -18.25 0.84 1.59
C PRO A 162 -18.17 0.17 0.23
N LEU A 163 -17.15 0.57 -0.55
CA LEU A 163 -16.90 0.05 -1.90
C LEU A 163 -16.52 -1.43 -1.85
N PHE A 164 -15.59 -1.81 -0.97
CA PHE A 164 -15.14 -3.19 -0.83
C PHE A 164 -15.62 -3.79 0.48
N ARG A 165 -16.51 -4.79 0.38
CA ARG A 165 -17.13 -5.46 1.52
C ARG A 165 -16.65 -6.89 1.67
N SER A 166 -16.75 -7.42 2.89
CA SER A 166 -16.49 -8.85 3.14
C SER A 166 -17.52 -9.72 2.44
N ILE A 167 -17.07 -10.87 1.95
CA ILE A 167 -17.96 -11.96 1.48
C ILE A 167 -17.65 -13.15 2.38
N ASP A 168 -18.69 -13.75 2.97
CA ASP A 168 -18.53 -14.90 3.85
C ASP A 168 -18.25 -16.20 3.06
N ARG A 169 -18.04 -17.31 3.76
CA ARG A 169 -17.76 -18.62 3.13
C ARG A 169 -18.94 -19.19 2.32
N HIS A 170 -20.14 -18.67 2.54
CA HIS A 170 -21.37 -19.06 1.85
C HIS A 170 -21.67 -18.16 0.65
N GLY A 171 -20.82 -17.17 0.37
CA GLY A 171 -20.98 -16.23 -0.73
C GLY A 171 -21.83 -15.00 -0.41
N ASN A 172 -22.24 -14.82 0.84
CA ASN A 172 -23.08 -13.68 1.23
C ASN A 172 -22.25 -12.41 1.39
N LEU A 173 -22.76 -11.31 0.84
CA LEU A 173 -22.16 -10.00 0.94
C LEU A 173 -22.45 -9.37 2.31
N GLY A 174 -21.40 -9.03 3.06
CA GLY A 174 -21.53 -8.28 4.30
C GLY A 174 -21.80 -6.79 4.07
N SER A 175 -22.20 -6.08 5.13
CA SER A 175 -22.42 -4.63 5.11
C SER A 175 -21.18 -3.80 5.46
N SER A 176 -20.19 -4.44 6.09
CA SER A 176 -18.97 -3.77 6.58
C SER A 176 -17.86 -3.72 5.55
N ALA A 177 -17.03 -2.68 5.63
CA ALA A 177 -15.81 -2.55 4.84
C ALA A 177 -14.82 -3.70 5.12
N LEU A 178 -14.05 -4.08 4.12
CA LEU A 178 -12.89 -4.94 4.32
C LEU A 178 -11.88 -4.30 5.29
N THR A 179 -11.08 -5.13 5.94
CA THR A 179 -9.94 -4.62 6.72
C THR A 179 -8.70 -4.49 5.83
N GLY A 180 -7.78 -3.60 6.18
CA GLY A 180 -6.49 -3.51 5.48
C GLY A 180 -5.63 -4.78 5.60
N HIS A 181 -5.92 -5.68 6.55
CA HIS A 181 -5.30 -7.01 6.62
C HIS A 181 -5.92 -7.97 5.59
N ALA A 182 -7.25 -7.90 5.39
CA ALA A 182 -7.93 -8.70 4.38
C ALA A 182 -7.38 -8.43 2.98
N VAL A 183 -7.08 -7.17 2.63
CA VAL A 183 -6.43 -6.80 1.37
C VAL A 183 -5.12 -7.57 1.15
N ALA A 184 -4.25 -7.60 2.15
CA ALA A 184 -2.97 -8.28 2.04
C ALA A 184 -3.14 -9.80 1.87
N ASN A 185 -4.10 -10.40 2.59
CA ASN A 185 -4.37 -11.83 2.50
C ASN A 185 -5.00 -12.21 1.14
N ILE A 186 -5.92 -11.39 0.62
CA ILE A 186 -6.48 -11.54 -0.73
C ILE A 186 -5.35 -11.52 -1.75
N LEU A 187 -4.49 -10.49 -1.72
CA LEU A 187 -3.41 -10.35 -2.67
C LEU A 187 -2.43 -11.52 -2.62
N LYS A 188 -2.04 -11.95 -1.42
CA LYS A 188 -1.17 -13.12 -1.22
C LYS A 188 -1.77 -14.39 -1.80
N ARG A 189 -3.03 -14.69 -1.48
CA ARG A 189 -3.73 -15.88 -1.97
C ARG A 189 -3.84 -15.87 -3.50
N ARG A 190 -4.14 -14.72 -4.11
CA ARG A 190 -4.23 -14.61 -5.57
C ARG A 190 -2.86 -14.68 -6.26
N ALA A 191 -1.81 -14.19 -5.61
CA ALA A 191 -0.43 -14.31 -6.08
C ALA A 191 0.08 -15.77 -6.00
N GLU A 192 -0.19 -16.44 -4.88
CA GLU A 192 0.17 -17.84 -4.66
C GLU A 192 -0.49 -18.77 -5.69
N ALA A 193 -1.75 -18.51 -6.05
CA ALA A 193 -2.48 -19.26 -7.08
C ALA A 193 -1.82 -19.21 -8.48
N VAL A 194 -0.90 -18.27 -8.72
CA VAL A 194 -0.13 -18.17 -9.97
C VAL A 194 1.38 -18.40 -9.76
N GLY A 195 1.77 -19.01 -8.63
CA GLY A 195 3.16 -19.39 -8.35
C GLY A 195 4.06 -18.27 -7.81
N ILE A 196 3.51 -17.11 -7.43
CA ILE A 196 4.27 -16.03 -6.81
C ILE A 196 4.35 -16.24 -5.30
N ASP A 197 5.57 -16.24 -4.73
CA ASP A 197 5.76 -16.45 -3.29
C ASP A 197 5.00 -15.40 -2.45
N PRO A 198 3.98 -15.82 -1.65
CA PRO A 198 3.17 -14.90 -0.85
C PRO A 198 3.96 -14.22 0.27
N LYS A 199 5.14 -14.72 0.66
CA LYS A 199 6.01 -14.06 1.66
C LYS A 199 6.64 -12.78 1.10
N SER A 200 6.81 -12.68 -0.22
CA SER A 200 7.32 -11.48 -0.90
C SER A 200 6.27 -10.36 -1.03
N ILE A 201 4.98 -10.72 -0.88
CA ILE A 201 3.84 -9.84 -1.13
C ILE A 201 3.31 -9.22 0.18
N SER A 202 2.90 -7.96 0.09
CA SER A 202 2.23 -7.27 1.20
C SER A 202 1.14 -6.32 0.70
N GLY A 203 0.35 -5.74 1.62
CA GLY A 203 -0.63 -4.71 1.26
C GLY A 203 -0.05 -3.40 0.70
N HIS A 204 1.28 -3.28 0.57
CA HIS A 204 1.94 -2.17 -0.13
C HIS A 204 2.49 -2.55 -1.50
N SER A 205 2.41 -3.82 -1.91
CA SER A 205 3.00 -4.32 -3.16
C SER A 205 2.36 -3.70 -4.40
N LEU A 206 1.05 -3.44 -4.39
CA LEU A 206 0.35 -2.76 -5.51
C LEU A 206 0.86 -1.33 -5.70
N ARG A 207 0.87 -0.54 -4.62
CA ARG A 207 1.37 0.83 -4.63
C ARG A 207 2.85 0.92 -5.01
N ALA A 208 3.68 0.03 -4.48
CA ALA A 208 5.09 -0.05 -4.84
C ALA A 208 5.25 -0.42 -6.32
N GLY A 209 4.46 -1.38 -6.80
CA GLY A 209 4.37 -1.76 -8.21
C GLY A 209 4.09 -0.56 -9.10
N TYR A 210 3.03 0.20 -8.81
CA TYR A 210 2.68 1.39 -9.57
C TYR A 210 3.83 2.40 -9.61
N ALA A 211 4.40 2.73 -8.45
CA ALA A 211 5.48 3.72 -8.37
C ALA A 211 6.73 3.29 -9.15
N THR A 212 7.08 2.01 -9.11
CA THR A 212 8.17 1.45 -9.92
C THR A 212 7.82 1.50 -11.41
N SER A 213 6.64 1.04 -11.82
CA SER A 213 6.24 1.04 -13.23
C SER A 213 6.16 2.46 -13.82
N ALA A 214 5.66 3.41 -13.06
CA ALA A 214 5.61 4.81 -13.48
C ALA A 214 7.03 5.40 -13.61
N ALA A 215 7.96 5.04 -12.72
CA ALA A 215 9.34 5.46 -12.82
C ALA A 215 10.04 4.86 -14.05
N ILE A 216 9.82 3.56 -14.33
CA ILE A 216 10.33 2.88 -15.54
C ILE A 216 9.77 3.52 -16.81
N ALA A 217 8.50 3.93 -16.79
CA ALA A 217 7.86 4.64 -17.90
C ALA A 217 8.29 6.12 -18.01
N GLY A 218 9.28 6.58 -17.23
CA GLY A 218 9.84 7.92 -17.31
C GLY A 218 8.97 9.02 -16.70
N HIS A 219 7.93 8.69 -15.93
CA HIS A 219 7.14 9.72 -15.25
C HIS A 219 7.98 10.48 -14.23
N THR A 220 7.77 11.80 -14.17
CA THR A 220 8.47 12.66 -13.22
C THR A 220 8.15 12.27 -11.78
N ALA A 221 9.10 12.48 -10.86
CA ALA A 221 8.90 12.24 -9.44
C ALA A 221 7.67 12.99 -8.89
N TRP A 222 7.40 14.20 -9.40
CA TRP A 222 6.21 14.97 -9.06
C TRP A 222 4.92 14.25 -9.47
N ALA A 223 4.82 13.75 -10.71
CA ALA A 223 3.63 13.03 -11.18
C ALA A 223 3.38 11.75 -10.36
N ILE A 224 4.45 10.99 -10.08
CA ILE A 224 4.37 9.80 -9.22
C ILE A 224 3.90 10.19 -7.81
N ARG A 225 4.38 11.33 -7.26
CA ARG A 225 3.95 11.83 -5.95
C ARG A 225 2.50 12.26 -5.94
N GLN A 226 1.98 12.88 -7.00
CA GLN A 226 0.56 13.24 -7.06
C GLN A 226 -0.33 11.99 -7.01
N GLN A 227 -0.03 10.97 -7.82
CA GLN A 227 -0.81 9.73 -7.81
C GLN A 227 -0.69 8.96 -6.50
N THR A 228 0.52 8.89 -5.94
CA THR A 228 0.76 8.11 -4.73
C THR A 228 0.44 8.91 -3.45
N GLY A 229 0.55 10.23 -3.41
CA GLY A 229 0.50 11.00 -2.16
C GLY A 229 1.71 10.76 -1.25
N HIS A 230 2.91 10.52 -1.82
CA HIS A 230 4.15 10.57 -1.04
C HIS A 230 4.51 12.02 -0.68
N ARG A 231 4.92 12.25 0.58
CA ARG A 231 5.21 13.59 1.11
C ARG A 231 6.59 14.13 0.77
N SER A 232 7.51 13.31 0.27
CA SER A 232 8.85 13.77 -0.13
C SER A 232 9.36 13.01 -1.36
N ASP A 233 10.20 13.70 -2.14
CA ASP A 233 10.86 13.12 -3.31
C ASP A 233 11.83 12.01 -2.92
N GLU A 234 12.43 12.07 -1.72
CA GLU A 234 13.30 11.01 -1.20
C GLU A 234 12.59 9.64 -1.10
N MET A 235 11.27 9.63 -0.86
CA MET A 235 10.49 8.39 -0.88
C MET A 235 10.30 7.85 -2.30
N VAL A 236 10.21 8.73 -3.30
CA VAL A 236 10.00 8.37 -4.72
C VAL A 236 11.32 8.05 -5.43
N ALA A 237 12.41 8.73 -5.08
CA ALA A 237 13.76 8.51 -5.62
C ALA A 237 14.26 7.07 -5.46
N ARG A 238 13.63 6.27 -4.61
CA ARG A 238 13.91 4.85 -4.44
C ARG A 238 13.37 4.02 -5.61
N TYR A 239 12.16 4.34 -6.09
CA TYR A 239 11.56 3.68 -7.24
C TYR A 239 12.28 4.06 -8.53
N VAL A 240 12.70 5.32 -8.64
CA VAL A 240 13.52 5.81 -9.77
C VAL A 240 14.87 5.10 -9.83
N ARG A 241 15.53 4.88 -8.67
CA ARG A 241 16.77 4.10 -8.61
C ARG A 241 16.57 2.63 -9.01
N LEU A 242 15.48 2.01 -8.59
CA LEU A 242 15.12 0.65 -9.02
C LEU A 242 14.91 0.57 -10.54
N ALA A 243 14.20 1.54 -11.12
CA ALA A 243 13.99 1.63 -12.56
C ALA A 243 15.31 1.73 -13.34
N GLY A 244 16.22 2.62 -12.93
CA GLY A 244 17.52 2.79 -13.57
C GLY A 244 18.40 1.52 -13.52
N ASN A 245 18.26 0.70 -12.48
CA ASN A 245 18.97 -0.58 -12.38
C ASN A 245 18.37 -1.66 -13.30
N GLU A 246 17.05 -1.68 -13.49
CA GLU A 246 16.39 -2.63 -14.41
C GLU A 246 16.67 -2.28 -15.88
N GLU A 247 16.77 -0.99 -16.21
CA GLU A 247 17.11 -0.53 -17.55
C GLU A 247 18.54 -0.90 -17.95
N GLN A 248 19.49 -0.82 -17.01
CA GLN A 248 20.89 -1.28 -17.22
C GLN A 248 21.05 -2.80 -17.30
N ALA A 249 20.08 -3.57 -16.81
CA ALA A 249 20.09 -5.04 -16.87
C ALA A 249 19.51 -5.59 -18.19
N ARG A 250 18.94 -4.74 -19.05
CA ARG A 250 18.56 -5.13 -20.41
C ARG A 250 19.83 -5.21 -21.27
N PRO A 251 20.10 -6.35 -21.95
CA PRO A 251 21.21 -6.41 -22.89
C PRO A 251 21.02 -5.32 -23.96
N PRO A 252 22.10 -4.69 -24.45
CA PRO A 252 21.99 -3.71 -25.51
C PRO A 252 21.31 -4.38 -26.70
N LEU A 253 20.29 -3.71 -27.24
CA LEU A 253 19.70 -4.10 -28.52
C LEU A 253 20.82 -4.01 -29.56
N LEU A 254 21.07 -5.14 -30.25
CA LEU A 254 22.00 -5.23 -31.38
C LEU A 254 21.57 -4.30 -32.52
#